data_AF-A0A7M2Z2B1-F1
#
_entry.id   AF-A0A7M2Z2B1-F1
#
_cell.length_a   1.000
_cell.length_b   1.000
_cell.length_c   1.000
_cell.angle_alpha   90.00
_cell.angle_beta   90.00
_cell.angle_gamma   90.00
#
_symmetry.space_group_name_H-M   'P 1'
#
loop_
_entity.id
_entity.type
_entity.pdbx_description
1 polymer ?
#
loop_
_entity_poly.entity_id
_entity_poly.type
_entity_poly.pdbx_seq_one_letter_code
_entity_poly.pdbx_strand_id
1 'polypeptide(L)'
;MAAAGETLIAVDVSLHHDDALVRPWRTAALAAAAAHLPRSRVSVLVLNGNGRQGAAAAAAARASRRGYRIGGVANAPRGGFTRSLVMYRRGFEGEGRRLARDLGIRIVGPLDGVRPAQLNGAHVVVVVGA
;
A
#
# COMPACT_ATOMS: atom_id res chain seq x y z
N MET A 1 -6.75 42.86 -25.25
CA MET A 1 -5.32 42.51 -25.37
C MET A 1 -4.75 42.34 -23.96
N ALA A 2 -4.12 41.19 -23.70
CA ALA A 2 -3.09 40.88 -22.68
C ALA A 2 -3.13 41.61 -21.31
N ALA A 3 -3.41 40.96 -20.19
CA ALA A 3 -2.61 39.97 -19.44
C ALA A 3 -1.52 40.57 -18.52
N ALA A 4 -1.47 39.97 -17.33
CA ALA A 4 -0.32 39.78 -16.44
C ALA A 4 -0.03 40.84 -15.36
N GLY A 5 0.15 40.34 -14.15
CA GLY A 5 0.68 41.11 -13.02
C GLY A 5 0.49 40.48 -11.66
N GLU A 6 0.61 39.15 -11.53
CA GLU A 6 0.75 38.49 -10.24
C GLU A 6 2.04 38.96 -9.55
N THR A 7 1.98 39.22 -8.24
CA THR A 7 3.16 39.19 -7.36
C THR A 7 2.77 38.39 -6.12
N LEU A 8 3.20 37.12 -6.10
CA LEU A 8 3.21 36.28 -4.92
C LEU A 8 4.27 36.83 -3.95
N ILE A 9 3.85 37.25 -2.76
CA ILE A 9 4.75 37.34 -1.60
C ILE A 9 4.40 36.16 -0.70
N ALA A 10 5.40 35.31 -0.47
CA ALA A 10 5.35 34.21 0.47
C ALA A 10 5.10 34.72 1.89
N VAL A 11 4.19 34.08 2.61
CA VAL A 11 4.17 34.12 4.07
C VAL A 11 4.27 32.70 4.61
N ASP A 12 5.44 32.44 5.19
CA ASP A 12 5.65 31.43 6.22
C ASP A 12 4.64 31.66 7.35
N VAL A 13 3.81 30.66 7.64
CA VAL A 13 2.92 30.69 8.80
C VAL A 13 2.99 29.32 9.46
N SER A 14 3.94 29.22 10.39
CA SER A 14 3.92 28.28 11.50
C SER A 14 2.57 28.33 12.20
N LEU A 15 1.87 27.20 12.31
CA LEU A 15 0.67 27.06 13.14
C LEU A 15 0.78 25.81 14.00
N HIS A 16 1.09 26.03 15.27
CA HIS A 16 0.50 25.23 16.34
C HIS A 16 -0.78 25.93 16.81
N HIS A 17 -1.73 25.09 17.26
CA HIS A 17 -2.94 25.42 18.03
C HIS A 17 -4.27 25.53 17.24
N ASP A 18 -5.04 24.45 17.39
CA ASP A 18 -6.48 24.37 17.70
C ASP A 18 -7.57 24.38 16.61
N ASP A 19 -8.10 23.16 16.44
CA ASP A 19 -9.49 22.70 16.36
C ASP A 19 -10.61 23.68 15.94
N ALA A 20 -11.21 23.35 14.78
CA ALA A 20 -12.62 23.48 14.39
C ALA A 20 -12.73 24.00 12.95
N LEU A 21 -13.62 23.38 12.16
CA LEU A 21 -13.89 23.62 10.72
C LEU A 21 -13.08 22.74 9.73
N VAL A 22 -12.88 21.46 10.05
CA VAL A 22 -12.50 20.47 9.03
C VAL A 22 -13.70 20.21 8.12
N ARG A 23 -13.71 20.87 6.96
CA ARG A 23 -14.68 20.67 5.87
C ARG A 23 -14.71 19.18 5.47
N PRO A 24 -15.87 18.49 5.54
CA PRO A 24 -15.94 17.02 5.51
C PRO A 24 -15.42 16.38 4.21
N TRP A 25 -15.41 17.11 3.10
CA TRP A 25 -14.96 16.59 1.82
C TRP A 25 -13.43 16.60 1.66
N ARG A 26 -12.71 17.46 2.40
CA ARG A 26 -11.22 17.49 2.39
C ARG A 26 -10.64 16.36 3.22
N THR A 27 -11.30 15.99 4.33
CA THR A 27 -10.98 14.81 5.13
C THR A 27 -11.30 13.52 4.43
N ALA A 28 -12.42 13.42 3.70
CA ALA A 28 -12.75 12.20 2.96
C ALA A 28 -11.71 11.85 1.86
N ALA A 29 -11.17 12.85 1.18
CA ALA A 29 -10.11 12.67 0.18
C ALA A 29 -8.75 12.30 0.82
N LEU A 30 -8.44 12.84 2.01
CA LEU A 30 -7.26 12.47 2.80
C LEU A 30 -7.41 11.08 3.46
N ALA A 31 -8.62 10.72 3.89
CA ALA A 31 -8.95 9.41 4.45
C ALA A 31 -8.84 8.33 3.38
N ALA A 32 -9.36 8.55 2.17
CA ALA A 32 -9.21 7.61 1.04
C ALA A 32 -7.73 7.28 0.71
N ALA A 33 -6.79 8.17 1.05
CA ALA A 33 -5.35 7.96 0.90
C ALA A 33 -4.68 7.29 2.13
N ALA A 34 -5.31 7.32 3.29
CA ALA A 34 -4.80 6.76 4.53
C ALA A 34 -5.12 5.26 4.64
N ALA A 35 -4.20 4.47 5.19
CA ALA A 35 -4.53 3.10 5.60
C ALA A 35 -5.56 3.15 6.73
N HIS A 36 -6.76 2.63 6.51
CA HIS A 36 -7.88 2.67 7.45
C HIS A 36 -7.82 1.55 8.48
N LEU A 37 -7.35 0.37 8.07
CA LEU A 37 -7.30 -0.78 8.95
C LEU A 37 -5.99 -0.81 9.78
N PRO A 38 -6.04 -1.27 11.04
CA PRO A 38 -4.84 -1.62 11.77
C PRO A 38 -4.15 -2.81 11.07
N ARG A 39 -2.81 -2.90 11.18
CA ARG A 39 -2.01 -3.94 10.49
C ARG A 39 -2.51 -5.36 10.78
N SER A 40 -2.94 -5.63 12.01
CA SER A 40 -3.46 -6.94 12.43
C SER A 40 -4.76 -7.36 11.72
N ARG A 41 -5.51 -6.41 11.15
CA ARG A 41 -6.71 -6.68 10.33
C ARG A 41 -6.42 -6.72 8.83
N VAL A 42 -5.18 -6.47 8.41
CA VAL A 42 -4.76 -6.58 7.02
C VAL A 42 -4.23 -7.99 6.77
N SER A 43 -5.01 -8.79 6.04
CA SER A 43 -4.58 -10.12 5.57
C SER A 43 -3.68 -9.98 4.34
N VAL A 44 -2.45 -10.49 4.47
CA VAL A 44 -1.40 -10.43 3.44
C VAL A 44 -1.13 -11.83 2.88
N LEU A 45 -1.28 -11.99 1.57
CA LEU A 45 -0.81 -13.16 0.83
C LEU A 45 0.59 -12.88 0.29
N VAL A 46 1.55 -13.79 0.53
CA VAL A 46 2.92 -13.61 0.06
C VAL A 46 3.25 -14.66 -1.00
N LEU A 47 3.65 -14.20 -2.17
CA LEU A 47 3.91 -15.02 -3.35
C LEU A 47 5.40 -15.00 -3.71
N ASN A 48 5.96 -16.17 -4.00
CA ASN A 48 7.31 -16.31 -4.54
C ASN A 48 7.27 -16.14 -6.06
N GLY A 49 7.78 -15.02 -6.57
CA GLY A 49 7.88 -14.74 -8.00
C GLY A 49 9.26 -14.95 -8.61
N ASN A 50 10.28 -15.25 -7.79
CA ASN A 50 11.68 -15.33 -8.21
C ASN A 50 12.26 -16.75 -8.20
N GLY A 51 11.50 -17.74 -7.73
CA GLY A 51 11.91 -19.15 -7.71
C GLY A 51 12.94 -19.51 -6.63
N ARG A 52 13.40 -18.56 -5.82
CA ARG A 52 14.36 -18.82 -4.74
C ARG A 52 13.64 -19.42 -3.54
N GLN A 53 14.11 -20.58 -3.07
CA GLN A 53 13.54 -21.24 -1.90
C GLN A 53 13.54 -20.31 -0.68
N GLY A 54 12.42 -20.27 0.05
CA GLY A 54 12.29 -19.46 1.27
C GLY A 54 12.09 -17.95 1.06
N ALA A 55 12.16 -17.43 -0.17
CA ALA A 55 12.02 -15.98 -0.42
C ALA A 55 10.68 -15.42 0.07
N ALA A 56 9.56 -16.09 -0.24
CA ALA A 56 8.25 -15.69 0.24
C ALA A 56 8.09 -15.85 1.76
N ALA A 57 8.65 -16.91 2.35
CA ALA A 57 8.63 -17.11 3.80
C ALA A 57 9.39 -15.99 4.54
N ALA A 58 10.55 -15.57 4.02
CA ALA A 58 11.32 -14.47 4.59
C ALA A 58 10.55 -13.13 4.51
N ALA A 59 9.86 -12.87 3.41
CA ALA A 59 9.01 -11.68 3.27
C ALA A 59 7.78 -11.75 4.20
N ALA A 60 7.16 -12.93 4.35
CA ALA A 60 6.06 -13.15 5.29
C ALA A 60 6.50 -12.91 6.74
N ALA A 61 7.69 -13.37 7.12
CA ALA A 61 8.24 -13.12 8.45
C ALA A 61 8.47 -11.61 8.70
N ARG A 62 8.96 -10.85 7.70
CA ARG A 62 9.09 -9.39 7.80
C ARG A 62 7.74 -8.71 8.01
N ALA A 63 6.73 -9.10 7.22
CA ALA A 63 5.38 -8.54 7.34
C ALA A 63 4.76 -8.90 8.70
N SER A 64 4.90 -10.14 9.16
CA SER A 64 4.41 -10.58 10.47
C SER A 64 5.05 -9.81 11.63
N ARG A 65 6.37 -9.55 11.59
CA ARG A 65 7.06 -8.72 12.60
C ARG A 65 6.56 -7.27 12.64
N ARG A 66 5.97 -6.77 11.55
CA ARG A 66 5.31 -5.46 11.51
C ARG A 66 3.87 -5.50 12.04
N GLY A 67 3.35 -6.67 12.39
CA GLY A 67 2.00 -6.87 12.92
C GLY A 67 0.95 -7.16 11.85
N TYR A 68 1.34 -7.52 10.62
CA TYR A 68 0.40 -7.96 9.58
C TYR A 68 -0.04 -9.41 9.80
N ARG A 69 -1.30 -9.70 9.48
CA ARG A 69 -1.80 -11.08 9.44
C ARG A 69 -1.37 -11.74 8.15
N ILE A 70 -0.66 -12.86 8.23
CA ILE A 70 -0.30 -13.64 7.05
C ILE A 70 -1.46 -14.57 6.70
N GLY A 71 -2.11 -14.31 5.57
CA GLY A 71 -3.20 -15.13 5.04
C GLY A 71 -2.72 -16.35 4.27
N GLY A 72 -1.47 -16.34 3.80
CA GLY A 72 -0.85 -17.48 3.14
C GLY A 72 0.53 -17.15 2.56
N VAL A 73 1.28 -18.20 2.26
CA VAL A 73 2.57 -18.14 1.55
C VAL A 73 2.50 -19.17 0.43
N ALA A 74 2.75 -18.76 -0.81
CA ALA A 74 2.65 -19.63 -1.98
C ALA A 74 3.64 -19.21 -3.08
N ASN A 75 3.67 -19.95 -4.18
CA ASN A 75 4.35 -19.52 -5.40
C ASN A 75 3.43 -18.63 -6.24
N ALA A 76 4.01 -17.66 -6.93
CA ALA A 76 3.25 -16.84 -7.89
C ALA A 76 2.84 -17.71 -9.10
N PRO A 77 1.65 -17.49 -9.68
CA PRO A 77 1.17 -18.28 -10.83
C PRO A 77 1.95 -18.02 -12.11
N ARG A 78 2.65 -16.88 -12.20
CA ARG A 78 3.65 -16.60 -13.22
C ARG A 78 4.99 -16.36 -12.53
N GLY A 79 6.09 -16.81 -13.13
CA GLY A 79 7.45 -16.55 -12.64
C GLY A 79 8.08 -15.33 -13.30
N GLY A 80 9.35 -15.08 -12.98
CA GLY A 80 10.18 -14.10 -13.69
C GLY A 80 10.05 -12.66 -13.18
N PHE A 81 9.56 -12.46 -11.96
CA PHE A 81 9.48 -11.13 -11.37
C PHE A 81 10.88 -10.62 -11.01
N THR A 82 11.42 -9.67 -11.78
CA THR A 82 12.72 -9.02 -11.50
C THR A 82 12.66 -8.02 -10.35
N ARG A 83 11.45 -7.61 -9.93
CA ARG A 83 11.26 -6.65 -8.83
C ARG A 83 10.13 -7.13 -7.94
N SER A 84 10.27 -6.90 -6.64
CA SER A 84 9.16 -7.12 -5.71
C SER A 84 8.08 -6.05 -5.92
N LEU A 85 6.83 -6.44 -5.77
CA LEU A 85 5.69 -5.53 -5.87
C LEU A 85 4.59 -5.87 -4.86
N VAL A 86 3.79 -4.87 -4.51
CA VAL A 86 2.61 -5.01 -3.66
C VAL A 86 1.37 -4.74 -4.50
N MET A 87 0.41 -5.67 -4.46
CA MET A 87 -0.88 -5.49 -5.11
C MET A 87 -2.00 -5.41 -4.07
N TYR A 88 -3.00 -4.57 -4.29
CA TYR A 88 -4.11 -4.39 -3.34
C TYR A 88 -5.48 -4.53 -4.00
N ARG A 89 -6.46 -5.01 -3.23
CA ARG A 89 -7.86 -5.01 -3.65
C ARG A 89 -8.42 -3.59 -3.61
N ARG A 90 -9.39 -3.27 -4.48
CA ARG A 90 -10.11 -1.99 -4.43
C ARG A 90 -10.61 -1.71 -3.00
N GLY A 91 -10.31 -0.52 -2.49
CA GLY A 91 -10.61 -0.11 -1.11
C GLY A 91 -9.48 -0.35 -0.08
N PHE A 92 -8.38 -1.03 -0.46
CA PHE A 92 -7.23 -1.32 0.42
C PHE A 92 -5.93 -0.63 -0.03
N GLU A 93 -6.06 0.46 -0.78
CA GLU A 93 -4.94 1.18 -1.37
C GLU A 93 -3.99 1.75 -0.31
N GLY A 94 -4.55 2.32 0.76
CA GLY A 94 -3.76 2.82 1.89
C GLY A 94 -2.97 1.70 2.58
N GLU A 95 -3.60 0.56 2.81
CA GLU A 95 -2.99 -0.62 3.42
C GLU A 95 -1.87 -1.20 2.54
N GLY A 96 -2.10 -1.27 1.22
CA GLY A 96 -1.12 -1.70 0.24
C GLY A 96 0.11 -0.80 0.24
N ARG A 97 -0.08 0.52 0.19
CA ARG A 97 1.03 1.49 0.27
C ARG A 97 1.76 1.45 1.60
N ARG A 98 1.05 1.29 2.72
CA ARG A 98 1.68 1.15 4.04
C ARG A 98 2.53 -0.11 4.11
N LEU A 99 2.02 -1.24 3.63
CA LEU A 99 2.77 -2.49 3.59
C LEU A 99 4.02 -2.37 2.70
N ALA A 100 3.88 -1.75 1.55
CA ALA A 100 4.99 -1.51 0.64
C ALA A 100 6.11 -0.68 1.31
N ARG A 101 5.75 0.40 2.01
CA ARG A 101 6.69 1.19 2.80
C ARG A 101 7.34 0.37 3.92
N ASP A 102 6.55 -0.41 4.66
CA ASP A 102 7.02 -1.22 5.78
C ASP A 102 8.03 -2.30 5.35
N LEU A 103 7.92 -2.78 4.10
CA LEU A 103 8.78 -3.80 3.48
C LEU A 103 9.85 -3.25 2.52
N GLY A 104 9.88 -1.94 2.27
CA GLY A 104 10.82 -1.30 1.33
C GLY A 104 10.54 -1.59 -0.14
N ILE A 105 9.30 -1.92 -0.50
CA ILE A 105 8.87 -2.22 -1.87
C ILE A 105 8.33 -0.94 -2.52
N ARG A 106 8.81 -0.64 -3.74
CA ARG A 106 8.44 0.60 -4.45
C ARG A 106 7.26 0.44 -5.41
N ILE A 107 7.06 -0.75 -5.94
CA ILE A 107 6.01 -1.01 -6.93
C ILE A 107 4.73 -1.36 -6.17
N VAL A 108 3.70 -0.53 -6.33
CA VAL A 108 2.40 -0.72 -5.70
C VAL A 108 1.31 -0.47 -6.73
N GLY A 109 0.33 -1.35 -6.83
CA GLY A 109 -0.78 -1.18 -7.78
C GLY A 109 -2.02 -2.00 -7.40
N PRO A 110 -3.15 -1.75 -8.06
CA PRO A 110 -4.34 -2.55 -7.86
C PRO A 110 -4.15 -4.00 -8.34
N LEU A 111 -4.95 -4.91 -7.81
CA LEU A 111 -5.17 -6.23 -8.39
C LEU A 111 -6.02 -6.08 -9.65
N ASP A 112 -5.37 -5.90 -10.79
CA ASP A 112 -6.03 -5.88 -12.09
C ASP A 112 -6.34 -7.32 -12.53
N GLY A 113 -7.62 -7.66 -12.62
CA GLY A 113 -8.09 -8.93 -13.20
C GLY A 113 -7.98 -10.19 -12.31
N VAL A 114 -7.49 -10.09 -11.07
CA VAL A 114 -7.42 -11.24 -10.14
C VAL A 114 -8.71 -11.32 -9.30
N ARG A 115 -9.39 -12.47 -9.34
CA ARG A 115 -10.64 -12.64 -8.58
C ARG A 115 -10.36 -12.79 -7.08
N PRO A 116 -11.18 -12.22 -6.17
CA PRO A 116 -10.99 -12.36 -4.72
C PRO A 116 -10.87 -13.80 -4.21
N ALA A 117 -11.51 -14.75 -4.90
CA ALA A 117 -11.41 -16.18 -4.62
C ALA A 117 -10.00 -16.74 -4.85
N GLN A 118 -9.25 -16.21 -5.83
CA GLN A 118 -7.84 -16.58 -6.06
C GLN A 118 -6.89 -15.99 -5.01
N LEU A 119 -7.38 -15.07 -4.17
CA LEU A 119 -6.59 -14.42 -3.13
C LEU A 119 -6.84 -15.02 -1.74
N ASN A 120 -7.69 -16.06 -1.63
CA ASN A 120 -8.13 -16.63 -0.35
C ASN A 120 -8.58 -15.56 0.66
N GLY A 121 -9.26 -14.52 0.18
CA GLY A 121 -9.73 -13.41 1.01
C GLY A 121 -8.65 -12.38 1.40
N ALA A 122 -7.40 -12.50 0.94
CA ALA A 122 -6.34 -11.54 1.24
C ALA A 122 -6.65 -10.13 0.72
N HIS A 123 -6.40 -9.13 1.56
CA HIS A 123 -6.61 -7.72 1.24
C HIS A 123 -5.49 -7.18 0.35
N VAL A 124 -4.27 -7.65 0.62
CA VAL A 124 -3.04 -7.22 -0.03
C VAL A 124 -2.20 -8.45 -0.38
N VAL A 125 -1.51 -8.39 -1.52
CA VAL A 125 -0.61 -9.43 -2.01
C VAL A 125 0.79 -8.85 -2.13
N VAL A 126 1.80 -9.58 -1.68
CA VAL A 126 3.21 -9.25 -1.91
C VAL A 126 3.79 -10.29 -2.85
N VAL A 127 4.31 -9.88 -4.00
CA VAL A 127 5.09 -10.76 -4.88
C VAL A 127 6.56 -10.45 -4.67
N VAL A 128 7.33 -11.47 -4.27
CA VAL A 128 8.77 -11.37 -4.07
C VAL A 128 9.49 -11.60 -5.39
N GLY A 129 10.16 -10.56 -5.88
CA GLY A 129 11.02 -10.62 -7.06
C GLY A 129 12.49 -10.89 -6.72
N ALA A 130 13.31 -11.06 -7.76
CA ALA A 130 14.75 -11.33 -7.66
C ALA A 130 15.54 -10.13 -7.15
#